data_AF-A0A355Q8A7-F1
#
_entry.id   AF-A0A355Q8A7-F1
#
_cell.length_a   1.000
_cell.length_b   1.000
_cell.length_c   1.000
_cell.angle_alpha   90.00
_cell.angle_beta   90.00
_cell.angle_gamma   90.00
#
_symmetry.space_group_name_H-M   'P 1'
#
loop_
_entity.id
_entity.type
_entity.pdbx_description
1 polymer ?
#
loop_
_entity_poly.entity_id
_entity_poly.type
_entity_poly.pdbx_seq_one_letter_code
_entity_poly.pdbx_strand_id
1 'polypeptide(L)'
;MNSSTSSPIPSRITTLLVYGRAPLALAGLICAILTMILRNPSLYFLGMACLVIAMVFDLIDGWFAARFQPHHKLAELAERLMDKLVYSLIFPLVAFGMMWRFHHLPESSPNQHLELFHAMFVLLLAIIVLMRDHFAHFMLGFAQTHGEAPGMRELSRLRTMAATPVGAFLYGYAFYIPEAAEVLPNWLNQIGGLSLQTMMVLEVFFLIINFGSIASYCRKYGTFCLDDLCLGDVKLRRKILATLPNSLTIMNALMGLLAIWFAQQQEMHQAYIILVGAAFFDKLDGALARKLGLIQPPDPQKRRNITTGGILDDISDGVSFCLAPAIIFYILMDRIDHPGMQMLPYGLIAIIYAVAGITRLIAFTLDTNPTPGFFKGIPTPGAALLVTAPFIMVEQARLSESSSLLIWVYLCSGMMIFCALLMNIYKIRYIHAGRYFNQNPWMGRATTLILVVFAFTDFFGYVAFIYMLGYAISPILIGKNSQEVSKQESRNTVHN
;
A
#
# COMPACT_ATOMS: atom_id res chain seq x y z
N MET A 1 -56.70 -4.45 -19.00
CA MET A 1 -56.03 -3.45 -19.86
C MET A 1 -55.11 -2.65 -18.94
N ASN A 2 -53.79 -2.79 -18.89
CA ASN A 2 -52.80 -3.08 -19.92
C ASN A 2 -51.89 -4.25 -19.54
N SER A 3 -51.91 -5.30 -20.36
CA SER A 3 -50.86 -6.30 -20.44
C SER A 3 -49.64 -5.68 -21.14
N SER A 4 -48.65 -5.22 -20.38
CA SER A 4 -47.35 -4.89 -20.97
C SER A 4 -46.64 -6.18 -21.33
N THR A 5 -46.72 -6.54 -22.61
CA THR A 5 -45.93 -7.56 -23.28
C THR A 5 -44.43 -7.27 -23.11
N SER A 6 -43.79 -7.85 -22.08
CA SER A 6 -42.33 -8.02 -22.11
C SER A 6 -42.04 -9.09 -23.16
N SER A 7 -41.38 -8.71 -24.25
CA SER A 7 -40.94 -9.66 -25.28
C SER A 7 -40.13 -10.81 -24.64
N PRO A 8 -40.15 -12.05 -25.20
CA PRO A 8 -39.37 -13.19 -24.69
C PRO A 8 -37.91 -13.22 -25.17
N ILE A 9 -37.54 -12.29 -26.07
CA ILE A 9 -36.19 -12.15 -26.66
C ILE A 9 -35.15 -11.59 -25.65
N PRO A 10 -35.46 -10.61 -24.77
CA PRO A 10 -34.59 -10.09 -23.73
C PRO A 10 -34.04 -11.15 -22.77
N SER A 11 -34.85 -12.13 -22.37
CA SER A 11 -34.46 -13.13 -21.35
C SER A 11 -33.51 -14.19 -21.90
N ARG A 12 -33.69 -14.61 -23.16
CA ARG A 12 -32.79 -15.56 -23.82
C ARG A 12 -31.42 -14.93 -24.09
N ILE A 13 -31.39 -13.67 -24.51
CA ILE A 13 -30.15 -12.94 -24.79
C ILE A 13 -29.35 -12.71 -23.50
N THR A 14 -30.01 -12.26 -22.42
CA THR A 14 -29.35 -12.10 -21.10
C THR A 14 -28.80 -13.42 -20.57
N THR A 15 -29.58 -14.50 -20.66
CA THR A 15 -29.11 -15.84 -20.26
C THR A 15 -27.88 -16.25 -21.09
N LEU A 16 -27.89 -16.08 -22.40
CA LEU A 16 -26.74 -16.39 -23.26
C LEU A 16 -25.50 -15.57 -22.88
N LEU A 17 -25.66 -14.27 -22.62
CA LEU A 17 -24.57 -13.38 -22.22
C LEU A 17 -23.98 -13.79 -20.86
N VAL A 18 -24.81 -14.06 -19.87
CA VAL A 18 -24.37 -14.47 -18.52
C VAL A 18 -23.59 -15.78 -18.56
N TYR A 19 -24.19 -16.82 -19.15
CA TYR A 19 -23.63 -18.17 -19.14
C TYR A 19 -22.51 -18.36 -20.17
N GLY A 20 -22.42 -17.50 -21.19
CA GLY A 20 -21.37 -17.54 -22.21
C GLY A 20 -19.99 -17.16 -21.67
N ARG A 21 -19.90 -16.36 -20.60
CA ARG A 21 -18.61 -15.83 -20.09
C ARG A 21 -17.66 -16.92 -19.58
N ALA A 22 -18.16 -17.86 -18.78
CA ALA A 22 -17.31 -18.92 -18.21
C ALA A 22 -16.71 -19.87 -19.26
N PRO A 23 -17.46 -20.37 -20.27
CA PRO A 23 -16.88 -21.11 -21.38
C PRO A 23 -15.81 -20.34 -22.15
N LEU A 24 -16.02 -19.04 -22.40
CA LEU A 24 -15.01 -18.21 -23.09
C LEU A 24 -13.75 -18.03 -22.24
N ALA A 25 -13.88 -17.80 -20.93
CA ALA A 25 -12.74 -17.72 -20.02
C ALA A 25 -11.96 -19.05 -19.96
N LEU A 26 -12.66 -20.18 -19.95
CA LEU A 26 -12.07 -21.51 -19.97
C LEU A 26 -11.37 -21.81 -21.30
N ALA A 27 -11.95 -21.39 -22.43
CA ALA A 27 -11.28 -21.46 -23.73
C ALA A 27 -9.99 -20.61 -23.76
N GLY A 28 -10.03 -19.41 -23.17
CA GLY A 28 -8.85 -18.56 -22.98
C GLY A 28 -7.76 -19.25 -22.15
N LEU A 29 -8.14 -19.91 -21.05
CA LEU A 29 -7.21 -20.70 -20.23
C LEU A 29 -6.54 -21.83 -21.01
N ILE A 30 -7.32 -22.62 -21.75
CA ILE A 30 -6.78 -23.71 -22.59
C ILE A 30 -5.81 -23.14 -23.62
N CYS A 31 -6.19 -22.05 -24.29
CA CYS A 31 -5.33 -21.39 -25.27
C CYS A 31 -4.01 -20.91 -24.63
N ALA A 32 -4.05 -20.32 -23.43
CA ALA A 32 -2.86 -19.88 -22.71
C ALA A 32 -1.91 -21.04 -22.38
N ILE A 33 -2.45 -22.14 -21.85
CA ILE A 33 -1.67 -23.35 -21.55
C ILE A 33 -1.02 -23.88 -22.83
N LEU A 34 -1.79 -23.97 -23.92
CA LEU A 34 -1.25 -24.40 -25.20
C LEU A 34 -0.22 -23.41 -25.76
N THR A 35 -0.38 -22.10 -25.55
CA THR A 35 0.63 -21.08 -25.90
C THR A 35 1.92 -21.30 -25.13
N MET A 36 1.85 -21.59 -23.82
CA MET A 36 3.04 -21.85 -23.00
C MET A 36 3.82 -23.08 -23.48
N ILE A 37 3.11 -24.12 -23.93
CA ILE A 37 3.70 -25.38 -24.39
C ILE A 37 4.20 -25.28 -25.84
N LEU A 38 3.36 -24.78 -26.75
CA LEU A 38 3.58 -24.83 -28.20
C LEU A 38 4.19 -23.55 -28.77
N ARG A 39 4.28 -22.48 -27.98
CA ARG A 39 4.73 -21.13 -28.39
C ARG A 39 4.09 -20.63 -29.69
N ASN A 40 2.82 -20.99 -29.92
CA ASN A 40 2.12 -20.64 -31.15
C ASN A 40 1.42 -19.27 -31.02
N PRO A 41 1.69 -18.30 -31.92
CA PRO A 41 1.10 -16.96 -31.87
C PRO A 41 -0.41 -16.94 -32.11
N SER A 42 -0.92 -17.88 -32.92
CA SER A 42 -2.34 -17.98 -33.23
C SER A 42 -3.16 -18.38 -32.01
N LEU A 43 -2.62 -19.29 -31.18
CA LEU A 43 -3.25 -19.71 -29.92
C LEU A 43 -3.24 -18.57 -28.89
N TYR A 44 -2.16 -17.79 -28.85
CA TYR A 44 -2.08 -16.60 -28.00
C TYR A 44 -3.16 -15.58 -28.39
N PHE A 45 -3.27 -15.26 -29.68
CA PHE A 45 -4.28 -14.34 -30.19
C PHE A 45 -5.71 -14.86 -29.94
N LEU A 46 -5.96 -16.15 -30.19
CA LEU A 46 -7.26 -16.77 -29.94
C LEU A 46 -7.64 -16.70 -28.46
N GLY A 47 -6.71 -17.02 -27.56
CA GLY A 47 -6.96 -16.92 -26.11
C GLY A 47 -7.26 -15.50 -25.66
N MET A 48 -6.51 -14.51 -26.17
CA MET A 48 -6.78 -13.10 -25.91
C MET A 48 -8.14 -12.66 -26.46
N ALA A 49 -8.50 -13.09 -27.67
CA ALA A 49 -9.80 -12.79 -28.27
C ALA A 49 -10.95 -13.39 -27.44
N CYS A 50 -10.83 -14.64 -26.98
CA CYS A 50 -11.82 -15.26 -26.08
C CYS A 50 -12.01 -14.45 -24.79
N LEU A 51 -10.92 -14.00 -24.16
CA LEU A 51 -11.01 -13.18 -22.97
C LEU A 51 -11.66 -11.83 -23.23
N VAL A 52 -11.26 -11.12 -24.29
CA VAL A 52 -11.85 -9.82 -24.68
C VAL A 52 -13.35 -9.96 -24.95
N ILE A 53 -13.78 -10.99 -25.68
CA ILE A 53 -15.20 -11.24 -25.95
C ILE A 53 -15.96 -11.52 -24.64
N ALA A 54 -15.37 -12.29 -23.70
CA ALA A 54 -15.98 -12.50 -22.39
C ALA A 54 -16.19 -11.18 -21.62
N MET A 55 -15.27 -10.20 -21.74
CA MET A 55 -15.41 -8.88 -21.12
C MET A 55 -16.51 -8.04 -21.78
N VAL A 56 -16.60 -8.12 -23.10
CA VAL A 56 -17.66 -7.42 -23.84
C VAL A 56 -19.02 -7.96 -23.42
N PHE A 57 -19.15 -9.28 -23.21
CA PHE A 57 -20.39 -9.88 -22.70
C PHE A 57 -20.73 -9.38 -21.29
N ASP A 58 -19.74 -9.27 -20.41
CA ASP A 58 -19.90 -8.70 -19.06
C ASP A 58 -20.40 -7.25 -19.09
N LEU A 59 -19.82 -6.42 -19.96
CA LEU A 59 -20.23 -5.02 -20.11
C LEU A 59 -21.64 -4.87 -20.68
N ILE A 60 -21.97 -5.67 -21.71
CA ILE A 60 -23.28 -5.65 -22.36
C ILE A 60 -24.35 -6.14 -21.39
N ASP A 61 -24.09 -7.22 -20.63
CA ASP A 61 -25.03 -7.74 -19.64
C ASP A 61 -25.30 -6.72 -18.52
N GLY A 62 -24.24 -6.09 -17.98
CA GLY A 62 -24.38 -5.03 -17.00
C GLY A 62 -25.18 -3.81 -17.50
N TRP A 63 -25.02 -3.43 -18.77
CA TRP A 63 -25.83 -2.39 -19.42
C TRP A 63 -27.29 -2.82 -19.56
N PHE A 64 -27.53 -4.06 -19.98
CA PHE A 64 -28.87 -4.60 -20.19
C PHE A 64 -29.65 -4.70 -18.88
N ALA A 65 -29.01 -5.19 -17.81
CA ALA A 65 -29.58 -5.23 -16.47
C ALA A 65 -29.92 -3.83 -15.93
N ALA A 66 -29.11 -2.81 -16.24
CA ALA A 66 -29.36 -1.44 -15.83
C ALA A 66 -30.61 -0.84 -16.49
N ARG A 67 -30.84 -1.14 -17.77
CA ARG A 67 -31.90 -0.55 -18.59
C ARG A 67 -33.23 -1.30 -18.52
N PHE A 68 -33.20 -2.62 -18.38
CA PHE A 68 -34.38 -3.47 -18.53
C PHE A 68 -34.83 -4.19 -17.24
N GLN A 69 -34.12 -4.01 -16.11
CA GLN A 69 -34.41 -4.62 -14.80
C GLN A 69 -35.02 -6.04 -14.89
N PRO A 70 -34.26 -7.06 -15.30
CA PRO A 70 -34.79 -8.42 -15.36
C PRO A 70 -35.18 -8.89 -13.95
N HIS A 71 -36.48 -9.01 -13.68
CA HIS A 71 -37.08 -9.35 -12.38
C HIS A 71 -36.94 -10.84 -11.98
N HIS A 72 -35.81 -11.49 -12.26
CA HIS A 72 -35.61 -12.90 -11.94
C HIS A 72 -34.44 -13.13 -10.97
N LYS A 73 -34.75 -13.50 -9.72
CA LYS A 73 -33.77 -13.82 -8.65
C LYS A 73 -32.68 -14.83 -9.06
N LEU A 74 -33.00 -15.76 -9.97
CA LEU A 74 -32.05 -16.76 -10.47
C LEU A 74 -30.97 -16.17 -11.39
N ALA A 75 -31.30 -15.14 -12.17
CA ALA A 75 -30.34 -14.51 -13.08
C ALA A 75 -29.23 -13.78 -12.30
N GLU A 76 -29.60 -13.09 -11.21
CA GLU A 76 -28.65 -12.39 -10.34
C GLU A 76 -27.68 -13.35 -9.62
N LEU A 77 -28.17 -14.52 -9.21
CA LEU A 77 -27.32 -15.56 -8.61
C LEU A 77 -26.37 -16.18 -9.64
N ALA A 78 -26.85 -16.44 -10.86
CA ALA A 78 -26.04 -16.98 -11.95
C ALA A 78 -24.94 -16.00 -12.38
N GLU A 79 -25.26 -14.71 -12.51
CA GLU A 79 -24.30 -13.64 -12.84
C GLU A 79 -23.13 -13.63 -11.85
N ARG A 80 -23.43 -13.61 -10.54
CA ARG A 80 -22.42 -13.64 -9.48
C ARG A 80 -21.56 -14.90 -9.49
N LEU A 81 -22.15 -16.05 -9.77
CA LEU A 81 -21.44 -17.32 -9.83
C LEU A 81 -20.50 -17.35 -11.05
N MET A 82 -20.97 -16.87 -12.20
CA MET A 82 -20.16 -16.77 -13.42
C MET A 82 -18.99 -15.81 -13.25
N ASP A 83 -19.18 -14.66 -12.59
CA ASP A 83 -18.09 -13.72 -12.28
C ASP A 83 -16.97 -14.40 -11.48
N LYS A 84 -17.34 -15.15 -10.43
CA LYS A 84 -16.38 -15.88 -9.59
C LYS A 84 -15.60 -16.92 -10.38
N LEU A 85 -16.28 -17.67 -11.24
CA LEU A 85 -15.63 -18.65 -12.10
C LEU A 85 -14.63 -17.98 -13.04
N VAL A 86 -15.03 -16.90 -13.72
CA VAL A 86 -14.17 -16.17 -14.66
C VAL A 86 -12.92 -15.63 -13.94
N TYR A 87 -13.07 -14.97 -12.79
CA TYR A 87 -11.92 -14.43 -12.06
C TYR A 87 -11.01 -15.51 -11.47
N SER A 88 -11.59 -16.61 -10.99
CA SER A 88 -10.82 -17.75 -10.47
C SER A 88 -10.05 -18.50 -11.56
N LEU A 89 -10.42 -18.31 -12.83
CA LEU A 89 -9.66 -18.83 -13.98
C LEU A 89 -8.57 -17.84 -14.44
N ILE A 90 -8.91 -16.56 -14.62
CA ILE A 90 -8.00 -15.57 -15.23
C ILE A 90 -6.83 -15.20 -14.31
N PHE A 91 -7.09 -14.84 -13.05
CA PHE A 91 -6.04 -14.27 -12.19
C PHE A 91 -4.94 -15.26 -11.81
N PRO A 92 -5.25 -16.51 -11.40
CA PRO A 92 -4.22 -17.53 -11.20
C PRO A 92 -3.43 -17.84 -12.47
N LEU A 93 -4.11 -17.87 -13.63
CA LEU A 93 -3.47 -18.09 -14.92
C LEU A 93 -2.48 -16.97 -15.27
N VAL A 94 -2.87 -15.73 -15.09
CA VAL A 94 -1.99 -14.57 -15.34
C VAL A 94 -0.79 -14.60 -14.40
N ALA A 95 -0.98 -14.87 -13.10
CA ALA A 95 0.13 -15.00 -12.15
C ALA A 95 1.11 -16.10 -12.57
N PHE A 96 0.60 -17.25 -13.01
CA PHE A 96 1.43 -18.33 -13.55
C PHE A 96 2.12 -17.91 -14.87
N GLY A 97 1.41 -17.23 -15.75
CA GLY A 97 1.94 -16.70 -17.00
C GLY A 97 3.09 -15.71 -16.81
N MET A 98 3.02 -14.86 -15.79
CA MET A 98 4.10 -13.94 -15.43
C MET A 98 5.36 -14.69 -14.97
N MET A 99 5.19 -15.78 -14.20
CA MET A 99 6.30 -16.64 -13.82
C MET A 99 6.88 -17.39 -15.03
N TRP A 100 6.02 -17.88 -15.93
CA TRP A 100 6.45 -18.49 -17.19
C TRP A 100 7.26 -17.49 -18.03
N ARG A 101 6.78 -16.26 -18.19
CA ARG A 101 7.50 -15.18 -18.90
C ARG A 101 8.86 -14.89 -18.26
N PHE A 102 8.92 -14.79 -16.94
CA PHE A 102 10.17 -14.57 -16.20
C PHE A 102 11.23 -15.64 -16.53
N HIS A 103 10.84 -16.92 -16.54
CA HIS A 103 11.74 -18.02 -16.89
C HIS A 103 12.21 -18.00 -18.36
N HIS A 104 11.51 -17.28 -19.23
CA HIS A 104 11.81 -17.18 -20.66
C HIS A 104 12.60 -15.93 -21.03
N LEU A 105 12.92 -15.07 -20.05
CA LEU A 105 13.79 -13.92 -20.26
C LEU A 105 15.26 -14.36 -20.35
N PRO A 106 16.12 -13.67 -21.12
CA PRO A 106 17.55 -13.93 -21.14
C PRO A 106 18.17 -13.75 -19.75
N GLU A 107 19.00 -14.71 -19.31
CA GLU A 107 19.66 -14.70 -17.99
C GLU A 107 20.56 -13.47 -17.76
N SER A 108 20.96 -12.75 -18.82
CA SER A 108 21.81 -11.56 -18.77
C SER A 108 21.04 -10.22 -18.71
N SER A 109 19.74 -10.25 -18.41
CA SER A 109 18.95 -9.01 -18.35
C SER A 109 19.31 -8.16 -17.12
N PRO A 110 19.58 -6.84 -17.28
CA PRO A 110 20.02 -5.96 -16.18
C PRO A 110 18.97 -5.78 -15.07
N ASN A 111 17.72 -6.22 -15.28
CA ASN A 111 16.58 -5.99 -14.41
C ASN A 111 15.94 -7.27 -13.85
N GLN A 112 16.67 -8.39 -13.77
CA GLN A 112 16.11 -9.69 -13.36
C GLN A 112 15.39 -9.63 -11.99
N HIS A 113 15.95 -8.91 -11.01
CA HIS A 113 15.31 -8.73 -9.70
C HIS A 113 13.98 -7.97 -9.77
N LEU A 114 13.87 -6.99 -10.68
CA LEU A 114 12.65 -6.20 -10.88
C LEU A 114 11.56 -7.03 -11.57
N GLU A 115 11.93 -7.88 -12.54
CA GLU A 115 11.00 -8.79 -13.22
C GLU A 115 10.46 -9.87 -12.26
N LEU A 116 11.32 -10.41 -11.38
CA LEU A 116 10.87 -11.32 -10.33
C LEU A 116 9.92 -10.63 -9.34
N PHE A 117 10.28 -9.41 -8.91
CA PHE A 117 9.43 -8.60 -8.03
C PHE A 117 8.06 -8.34 -8.67
N HIS A 118 8.03 -8.02 -9.96
CA HIS A 118 6.81 -7.82 -10.72
C HIS A 118 5.95 -9.10 -10.77
N ALA A 119 6.54 -10.26 -11.06
CA ALA A 119 5.81 -11.54 -11.04
C ALA A 119 5.22 -11.85 -9.65
N MET A 120 5.99 -11.61 -8.58
CA MET A 120 5.49 -11.75 -7.19
C MET A 120 4.37 -10.75 -6.88
N PHE A 121 4.48 -9.52 -7.39
CA PHE A 121 3.48 -8.48 -7.19
C PHE A 121 2.16 -8.83 -7.89
N VAL A 122 2.20 -9.36 -9.11
CA VAL A 122 1.01 -9.86 -9.82
C VAL A 122 0.36 -11.03 -9.10
N LEU A 123 1.16 -11.95 -8.53
CA LEU A 123 0.62 -13.04 -7.70
C LEU A 123 -0.12 -12.49 -6.47
N LEU A 124 0.47 -11.54 -5.75
CA LEU A 124 -0.16 -10.91 -4.59
C LEU A 124 -1.46 -10.18 -5.01
N LEU A 125 -1.41 -9.45 -6.12
CA LEU A 125 -2.56 -8.77 -6.70
C LEU A 125 -3.70 -9.75 -7.02
N ALA A 126 -3.38 -10.88 -7.66
CA ALA A 126 -4.34 -11.94 -7.98
C ALA A 126 -5.03 -12.49 -6.71
N ILE A 127 -4.26 -12.76 -5.65
CA ILE A 127 -4.79 -13.22 -4.37
C ILE A 127 -5.74 -12.16 -3.78
N ILE A 128 -5.33 -10.89 -3.76
CA ILE A 128 -6.13 -9.80 -3.19
C ILE A 128 -7.45 -9.63 -3.95
N VAL A 129 -7.43 -9.71 -5.29
CA VAL A 129 -8.65 -9.59 -6.10
C VAL A 129 -9.64 -10.71 -5.78
N LEU A 130 -9.16 -11.95 -5.67
CA LEU A 130 -10.01 -13.11 -5.32
C LEU A 130 -10.55 -12.96 -3.89
N MET A 131 -9.69 -12.65 -2.92
CA MET A 131 -10.10 -12.44 -1.52
C MET A 131 -11.11 -11.31 -1.36
N ARG A 132 -10.91 -10.20 -2.08
CA ARG A 132 -11.79 -9.03 -2.06
C ARG A 132 -13.22 -9.39 -2.46
N ASP A 133 -13.39 -10.28 -3.44
CA ASP A 133 -14.71 -10.70 -3.88
C ASP A 133 -15.43 -11.58 -2.84
N HIS A 134 -14.71 -12.55 -2.25
CA HIS A 134 -15.21 -13.33 -1.13
C HIS A 134 -15.60 -12.45 0.06
N PHE A 135 -14.78 -11.46 0.37
CA PHE A 135 -15.03 -10.49 1.44
C PHE A 135 -16.29 -9.65 1.18
N ALA A 136 -16.47 -9.14 -0.04
CA ALA A 136 -17.66 -8.37 -0.40
C ALA A 136 -18.95 -9.18 -0.20
N HIS A 137 -18.95 -10.46 -0.62
CA HIS A 137 -20.10 -11.35 -0.42
C HIS A 137 -20.37 -11.66 1.04
N PHE A 138 -19.33 -11.90 1.83
CA PHE A 138 -19.44 -12.10 3.27
C PHE A 138 -20.11 -10.89 3.93
N MET A 139 -19.65 -9.67 3.63
CA MET A 139 -20.21 -8.43 4.17
C MET A 139 -21.66 -8.19 3.75
N LEU A 140 -22.00 -8.48 2.49
CA LEU A 140 -23.37 -8.37 1.98
C LEU A 140 -24.32 -9.35 2.65
N GLY A 141 -23.84 -10.53 3.06
CA GLY A 141 -24.65 -11.50 3.82
C GLY A 141 -25.23 -10.91 5.10
N PHE A 142 -24.41 -10.21 5.89
CA PHE A 142 -24.86 -9.53 7.11
C PHE A 142 -25.75 -8.30 6.87
N ALA A 143 -25.59 -7.64 5.72
CA ALA A 143 -26.48 -6.53 5.37
C ALA A 143 -27.90 -7.03 5.05
N GLN A 144 -27.99 -8.19 4.38
CA GLN A 144 -29.27 -8.81 4.01
C GLN A 144 -30.04 -9.33 5.22
N THR A 145 -29.36 -9.86 6.25
CA THR A 145 -30.01 -10.30 7.50
C THR A 145 -30.69 -9.13 8.22
N HIS A 146 -30.15 -7.92 8.10
CA HIS A 146 -30.70 -6.70 8.68
C HIS A 146 -31.78 -6.00 7.85
N GLY A 147 -32.22 -6.59 6.73
CA GLY A 147 -33.29 -6.03 5.91
C GLY A 147 -32.89 -4.83 5.06
N GLU A 148 -31.60 -4.47 4.98
CA GLU A 148 -31.14 -3.49 4.00
C GLU A 148 -31.12 -4.13 2.60
N ALA A 149 -31.96 -3.60 1.71
CA ALA A 149 -31.87 -3.92 0.29
C ALA A 149 -30.50 -3.44 -0.19
N PRO A 150 -29.64 -4.34 -0.69
CA PRO A 150 -28.28 -3.95 -1.00
C PRO A 150 -28.34 -2.87 -2.09
N GLY A 151 -27.75 -1.70 -1.80
CA GLY A 151 -27.46 -0.67 -2.80
C GLY A 151 -26.44 -1.24 -3.81
N MET A 152 -26.91 -2.17 -4.62
CA MET A 152 -26.16 -3.13 -5.45
C MET A 152 -25.50 -2.49 -6.66
N ARG A 153 -25.88 -1.26 -7.01
CA ARG A 153 -25.58 -0.70 -8.33
C ARG A 153 -24.25 0.05 -8.44
N GLU A 154 -23.68 0.58 -7.36
CA GLU A 154 -22.49 1.44 -7.50
C GLU A 154 -21.17 0.74 -7.13
N LEU A 155 -21.15 -0.14 -6.11
CA LEU A 155 -19.92 -0.78 -5.65
C LEU A 155 -19.56 -2.07 -6.39
N SER A 156 -20.55 -2.77 -6.95
CA SER A 156 -20.33 -3.95 -7.81
C SER A 156 -19.79 -3.55 -9.19
N ARG A 157 -20.21 -2.40 -9.74
CA ARG A 157 -19.78 -1.93 -11.07
C ARG A 157 -18.30 -1.56 -11.14
N LEU A 158 -17.74 -1.04 -10.06
CA LEU A 158 -16.29 -0.78 -9.98
C LEU A 158 -15.47 -2.08 -10.06
N ARG A 159 -16.04 -3.25 -9.70
CA ARG A 159 -15.40 -4.57 -9.86
C ARG A 159 -15.24 -4.91 -11.34
N THR A 160 -16.35 -4.93 -12.08
CA THR A 160 -16.40 -5.35 -13.48
C THR A 160 -15.78 -4.33 -14.43
N MET A 161 -15.88 -3.03 -14.12
CA MET A 161 -15.26 -1.97 -14.93
C MET A 161 -13.73 -1.92 -14.86
N ALA A 162 -13.11 -2.44 -13.78
CA ALA A 162 -11.67 -2.35 -13.58
C ALA A 162 -10.95 -3.70 -13.63
N ALA A 163 -11.47 -4.74 -12.98
CA ALA A 163 -10.76 -6.02 -12.85
C ALA A 163 -10.68 -6.80 -14.16
N THR A 164 -11.78 -6.81 -14.91
CA THR A 164 -11.88 -7.57 -16.15
C THR A 164 -10.91 -6.99 -17.21
N PRO A 165 -10.90 -5.67 -17.53
CA PRO A 165 -9.93 -5.10 -18.46
C PRO A 165 -8.48 -5.30 -18.04
N VAL A 166 -8.16 -5.08 -16.76
CA VAL A 166 -6.79 -5.28 -16.24
C VAL A 166 -6.35 -6.74 -16.39
N GLY A 167 -7.23 -7.70 -16.14
CA GLY A 167 -6.94 -9.12 -16.37
C GLY A 167 -6.58 -9.42 -17.83
N ALA A 168 -7.25 -8.81 -18.82
CA ALA A 168 -6.89 -8.95 -20.24
C ALA A 168 -5.54 -8.28 -20.55
N PHE A 169 -5.30 -7.09 -20.03
CA PHE A 169 -4.02 -6.41 -20.22
C PHE A 169 -2.85 -7.24 -19.66
N LEU A 170 -2.99 -7.74 -18.44
CA LEU A 170 -1.98 -8.60 -17.83
C LEU A 170 -1.84 -9.92 -18.59
N TYR A 171 -2.92 -10.50 -19.11
CA TYR A 171 -2.85 -11.69 -19.96
C TYR A 171 -2.05 -11.41 -21.25
N GLY A 172 -2.35 -10.30 -21.93
CA GLY A 172 -1.63 -9.89 -23.13
C GLY A 172 -0.15 -9.61 -22.87
N TYR A 173 0.18 -9.11 -21.69
CA TYR A 173 1.57 -8.91 -21.29
C TYR A 173 2.27 -10.24 -20.93
N ALA A 174 1.62 -11.08 -20.13
CA ALA A 174 2.18 -12.33 -19.60
C ALA A 174 2.53 -13.33 -20.70
N PHE A 175 1.67 -13.48 -21.71
CA PHE A 175 1.84 -14.50 -22.76
C PHE A 175 2.40 -13.95 -24.07
N TYR A 176 2.96 -12.73 -24.05
CA TYR A 176 3.54 -12.12 -25.23
C TYR A 176 4.78 -12.89 -25.73
N ILE A 177 4.82 -13.18 -27.03
CA ILE A 177 5.93 -13.87 -27.69
C ILE A 177 6.63 -12.86 -28.63
N PRO A 178 7.85 -12.40 -28.29
CA PRO A 178 8.56 -11.39 -29.08
C PRO A 178 8.87 -11.84 -30.52
N GLU A 179 9.18 -13.13 -30.71
CA GLU A 179 9.49 -13.74 -32.01
C GLU A 179 8.32 -13.70 -33.01
N ALA A 180 7.10 -13.43 -32.52
CA ALA A 180 5.87 -13.47 -33.30
C ALA A 180 5.30 -12.10 -33.65
N ALA A 181 6.07 -11.02 -33.42
CA ALA A 181 5.59 -9.65 -33.56
C ALA A 181 5.02 -9.35 -34.96
N GLU A 182 5.53 -9.98 -36.03
CA GLU A 182 5.06 -9.76 -37.41
C GLU A 182 3.66 -10.31 -37.69
N VAL A 183 3.25 -11.38 -36.99
CA VAL A 183 1.95 -12.06 -37.20
C VAL A 183 0.86 -11.46 -36.32
N LEU A 184 1.25 -10.78 -35.24
CA LEU A 184 0.34 -10.23 -34.26
C LEU A 184 -0.23 -8.86 -34.67
N PRO A 185 -1.50 -8.56 -34.30
CA PRO A 185 -2.06 -7.24 -34.51
C PRO A 185 -1.26 -6.15 -33.79
N ASN A 186 -1.15 -4.96 -34.39
CA ASN A 186 -0.36 -3.85 -33.86
C ASN A 186 -0.70 -3.47 -32.41
N TRP A 187 -1.98 -3.49 -32.04
CA TRP A 187 -2.40 -3.15 -30.67
C TRP A 187 -1.92 -4.18 -29.64
N LEU A 188 -1.77 -5.45 -30.03
CA LEU A 188 -1.32 -6.51 -29.13
C LEU A 188 0.21 -6.46 -28.96
N ASN A 189 0.94 -6.10 -30.02
CA ASN A 189 2.37 -5.80 -29.95
C ASN A 189 2.65 -4.61 -29.04
N GLN A 190 1.81 -3.57 -29.09
CA GLN A 190 1.94 -2.43 -28.18
C GLN A 190 1.80 -2.85 -26.72
N ILE A 191 0.84 -3.72 -26.38
CA ILE A 191 0.66 -4.22 -25.01
C ILE A 191 1.86 -5.06 -24.57
N GLY A 192 2.32 -5.99 -25.41
CA GLY A 192 3.44 -6.87 -25.09
C GLY A 192 4.78 -6.15 -24.92
N GLY A 193 4.96 -5.03 -25.62
CA GLY A 193 6.14 -4.16 -25.56
C GLY A 193 6.08 -3.06 -24.50
N LEU A 194 5.09 -3.04 -23.61
CA LEU A 194 5.01 -2.02 -22.55
C LEU A 194 6.18 -2.16 -21.57
N SER A 195 6.67 -1.00 -21.09
CA SER A 195 7.72 -0.98 -20.08
C SER A 195 7.24 -1.57 -18.76
N LEU A 196 8.12 -2.25 -18.03
CA LEU A 196 7.82 -2.81 -16.69
C LEU A 196 7.29 -1.74 -15.73
N GLN A 197 7.81 -0.51 -15.81
CA GLN A 197 7.35 0.62 -15.00
C GLN A 197 5.88 0.96 -15.29
N THR A 198 5.45 0.93 -16.55
CA THR A 198 4.05 1.20 -16.93
C THR A 198 3.11 0.13 -16.36
N MET A 199 3.52 -1.14 -16.40
CA MET A 199 2.75 -2.24 -15.84
C MET A 199 2.62 -2.12 -14.32
N MET A 200 3.72 -1.87 -13.61
CA MET A 200 3.70 -1.68 -12.17
C MET A 200 2.78 -0.53 -11.75
N VAL A 201 2.78 0.60 -12.47
CA VAL A 201 1.87 1.72 -12.18
C VAL A 201 0.41 1.32 -12.35
N LEU A 202 0.07 0.60 -13.43
CA LEU A 202 -1.28 0.12 -13.69
C LEU A 202 -1.74 -0.86 -12.60
N GLU A 203 -0.85 -1.75 -12.17
CA GLU A 203 -1.11 -2.72 -11.11
C GLU A 203 -1.27 -2.07 -9.74
N VAL A 204 -0.44 -1.07 -9.40
CA VAL A 204 -0.59 -0.29 -8.16
C VAL A 204 -1.93 0.44 -8.15
N PHE A 205 -2.34 1.04 -9.28
CA PHE A 205 -3.65 1.68 -9.38
C PHE A 205 -4.78 0.66 -9.17
N PHE A 206 -4.66 -0.52 -9.77
CA PHE A 206 -5.63 -1.59 -9.61
C PHE A 206 -5.66 -2.14 -8.17
N LEU A 207 -4.51 -2.24 -7.50
CA LEU A 207 -4.41 -2.60 -6.09
C LEU A 207 -5.13 -1.58 -5.20
N ILE A 208 -4.95 -0.28 -5.47
CA ILE A 208 -5.64 0.81 -4.75
C ILE A 208 -7.16 0.70 -4.92
N ILE A 209 -7.66 0.39 -6.13
CA ILE A 209 -9.09 0.17 -6.37
C ILE A 209 -9.61 -1.01 -5.54
N ASN A 210 -8.87 -2.12 -5.49
CA ASN A 210 -9.28 -3.31 -4.74
C ASN A 210 -9.36 -3.03 -3.23
N PHE A 211 -8.31 -2.43 -2.64
CA PHE A 211 -8.34 -2.05 -1.23
C PHE A 211 -9.38 -0.97 -0.92
N GLY A 212 -9.53 0.02 -1.81
CA GLY A 212 -10.56 1.05 -1.68
C GLY A 212 -11.97 0.45 -1.65
N SER A 213 -12.19 -0.59 -2.46
CA SER A 213 -13.45 -1.33 -2.44
C SER A 213 -13.67 -2.10 -1.13
N ILE A 214 -12.69 -2.85 -0.63
CA ILE A 214 -12.76 -3.54 0.66
C ILE A 214 -13.10 -2.52 1.77
N ALA A 215 -12.37 -1.41 1.82
CA ALA A 215 -12.59 -0.35 2.79
C ALA A 215 -14.01 0.26 2.69
N SER A 216 -14.55 0.39 1.48
CA SER A 216 -15.92 0.86 1.27
C SER A 216 -16.96 -0.13 1.80
N TYR A 217 -16.78 -1.45 1.60
CA TYR A 217 -17.66 -2.47 2.18
C TYR A 217 -17.60 -2.45 3.71
N CYS A 218 -16.41 -2.35 4.30
CA CYS A 218 -16.24 -2.19 5.75
C CYS A 218 -16.96 -0.93 6.27
N ARG A 219 -16.84 0.20 5.56
CA ARG A 219 -17.47 1.46 5.95
C ARG A 219 -19.00 1.38 5.90
N LYS A 220 -19.56 0.72 4.89
CA LYS A 220 -21.00 0.67 4.65
C LYS A 220 -21.71 -0.42 5.47
N TYR A 221 -21.10 -1.60 5.57
CA TYR A 221 -21.74 -2.79 6.15
C TYR A 221 -21.04 -3.33 7.40
N GLY A 222 -19.90 -2.76 7.79
CA GLY A 222 -19.10 -3.25 8.91
C GLY A 222 -19.81 -3.20 10.26
N THR A 223 -20.71 -2.24 10.46
CA THR A 223 -21.51 -2.17 11.69
C THR A 223 -22.45 -3.36 11.82
N PHE A 224 -23.21 -3.68 10.77
CA PHE A 224 -24.12 -4.84 10.77
C PHE A 224 -23.37 -6.15 11.01
N CYS A 225 -22.23 -6.32 10.34
CA CYS A 225 -21.36 -7.48 10.53
C CYS A 225 -20.86 -7.60 11.98
N LEU A 226 -20.40 -6.48 12.57
CA LEU A 226 -19.95 -6.46 13.96
C LEU A 226 -21.08 -6.72 14.95
N ASP A 227 -22.27 -6.17 14.71
CA ASP A 227 -23.39 -6.29 15.63
C ASP A 227 -23.90 -7.75 15.69
N ASP A 228 -23.98 -8.43 14.54
CA ASP A 228 -24.28 -9.88 14.46
C ASP A 228 -23.16 -10.75 15.06
N LEU A 229 -21.89 -10.46 14.74
CA LEU A 229 -20.75 -11.24 15.26
C LEU A 229 -20.59 -11.10 16.77
N CYS A 230 -20.90 -9.93 17.33
CA CYS A 230 -20.68 -9.66 18.74
C CYS A 230 -21.87 -10.03 19.62
N LEU A 231 -23.06 -10.26 19.04
CA LEU A 231 -24.30 -10.58 19.79
C LEU A 231 -24.53 -9.60 20.96
N GLY A 232 -24.23 -8.31 20.75
CA GLY A 232 -24.33 -7.26 21.77
C GLY A 232 -23.15 -7.15 22.76
N ASP A 233 -22.12 -8.02 22.68
CA ASP A 233 -20.93 -7.91 23.53
C ASP A 233 -20.01 -6.76 23.09
N VAL A 234 -20.08 -5.66 23.83
CA VAL A 234 -19.27 -4.45 23.61
C VAL A 234 -17.77 -4.72 23.75
N LYS A 235 -17.35 -5.65 24.62
CA LYS A 235 -15.93 -5.97 24.81
C LYS A 235 -15.40 -6.76 23.61
N LEU A 236 -16.17 -7.71 23.10
CA LEU A 236 -15.83 -8.47 21.90
C LEU A 236 -15.75 -7.55 20.67
N ARG A 237 -16.72 -6.65 20.50
CA ARG A 237 -16.72 -5.64 19.44
C ARG A 237 -15.46 -4.78 19.46
N ARG A 238 -15.07 -4.32 20.65
CA ARG A 238 -13.85 -3.53 20.82
C ARG A 238 -12.58 -4.34 20.50
N LYS A 239 -12.52 -5.62 20.90
CA LYS A 239 -11.39 -6.51 20.57
C LYS A 239 -11.27 -6.73 19.06
N ILE A 240 -12.38 -7.02 18.37
CA ILE A 240 -12.39 -7.21 16.91
C ILE A 240 -11.95 -5.93 16.20
N LEU A 241 -12.46 -4.76 16.61
CA LEU A 241 -12.03 -3.49 16.05
C LEU A 241 -10.55 -3.19 16.29
N ALA A 242 -9.99 -3.63 17.42
CA ALA A 242 -8.59 -3.44 17.76
C ALA A 242 -7.63 -4.33 16.97
N THR A 243 -8.09 -5.44 16.37
CA THR A 243 -7.19 -6.30 15.57
C THR A 243 -6.64 -5.57 14.36
N LEU A 244 -7.43 -4.70 13.72
CA LEU A 244 -7.00 -3.99 12.51
C LEU A 244 -5.83 -3.02 12.78
N PRO A 245 -5.93 -2.07 13.73
CA PRO A 245 -4.78 -1.25 14.11
C PRO A 245 -3.60 -2.10 14.57
N ASN A 246 -3.81 -3.10 15.44
CA ASN A 246 -2.71 -3.93 15.95
C ASN A 246 -1.98 -4.68 14.82
N SER A 247 -2.68 -5.16 13.80
CA SER A 247 -2.07 -5.80 12.63
C SER A 247 -1.24 -4.82 11.80
N LEU A 248 -1.67 -3.56 11.67
CA LEU A 248 -0.89 -2.51 11.01
C LEU A 248 0.37 -2.18 11.83
N THR A 249 0.24 -2.15 13.16
CA THR A 249 1.40 -1.98 14.06
C THR A 249 2.39 -3.14 13.92
N ILE A 250 1.94 -4.39 13.79
CA ILE A 250 2.83 -5.53 13.52
C ILE A 250 3.49 -5.38 12.13
N MET A 251 2.75 -4.89 11.14
CA MET A 251 3.30 -4.63 9.80
C MET A 251 4.40 -3.57 9.84
N ASN A 252 4.24 -2.51 10.65
CA ASN A 252 5.31 -1.53 10.91
C ASN A 252 6.60 -2.24 11.36
N ALA A 253 6.55 -3.03 12.43
CA ALA A 253 7.73 -3.76 12.94
C ALA A 253 8.34 -4.68 11.88
N LEU A 254 7.51 -5.39 11.12
CA LEU A 254 7.97 -6.26 10.04
C LEU A 254 8.69 -5.47 8.93
N MET A 255 8.19 -4.29 8.55
CA MET A 255 8.88 -3.40 7.63
C MET A 255 10.24 -2.96 8.20
N GLY A 256 10.33 -2.63 9.49
CA GLY A 256 11.61 -2.35 10.16
C GLY A 256 12.63 -3.48 10.02
N LEU A 257 12.20 -4.73 10.26
CA LEU A 257 13.06 -5.91 10.09
C LEU A 257 13.44 -6.16 8.62
N LEU A 258 12.50 -5.98 7.69
CA LEU A 258 12.77 -6.09 6.26
C LEU A 258 13.76 -5.02 5.78
N ALA A 259 13.67 -3.80 6.28
CA ALA A 259 14.63 -2.74 5.95
C ALA A 259 16.06 -3.14 6.35
N ILE A 260 16.24 -3.76 7.53
CA ILE A 260 17.54 -4.32 7.95
C ILE A 260 17.99 -5.41 6.97
N TRP A 261 17.09 -6.32 6.58
CA TRP A 261 17.40 -7.40 5.64
C TRP A 261 17.85 -6.86 4.27
N PHE A 262 17.17 -5.85 3.71
CA PHE A 262 17.59 -5.23 2.45
C PHE A 262 18.93 -4.48 2.58
N ALA A 263 19.20 -3.83 3.72
CA ALA A 263 20.51 -3.23 3.97
C ALA A 263 21.63 -4.28 4.01
N GLN A 264 21.35 -5.48 4.57
CA GLN A 264 22.29 -6.61 4.50
C GLN A 264 22.56 -7.06 3.06
N GLN A 265 21.56 -6.99 2.17
CA GLN A 265 21.73 -7.26 0.74
C GLN A 265 22.36 -6.12 -0.07
N GLN A 266 22.87 -5.07 0.60
CA GLN A 266 23.47 -3.88 -0.05
C GLN A 266 22.48 -2.99 -0.80
N GLU A 267 21.18 -3.24 -0.65
CA GLU A 267 20.10 -2.53 -1.31
C GLU A 267 19.61 -1.37 -0.42
N MET A 268 20.47 -0.36 -0.21
CA MET A 268 20.21 0.77 0.72
C MET A 268 18.99 1.61 0.31
N HIS A 269 18.75 1.73 -1.00
CA HIS A 269 17.61 2.44 -1.55
C HIS A 269 16.28 1.77 -1.16
N GLN A 270 16.21 0.45 -1.30
CA GLN A 270 15.05 -0.38 -0.96
C GLN A 270 14.85 -0.40 0.56
N ALA A 271 15.94 -0.51 1.34
CA ALA A 271 15.90 -0.41 2.79
C ALA A 271 15.22 0.90 3.26
N TYR A 272 15.58 2.03 2.64
CA TYR A 272 14.95 3.33 2.94
C TYR A 272 13.46 3.36 2.55
N ILE A 273 13.09 2.88 1.36
CA ILE A 273 11.69 2.85 0.91
C ILE A 273 10.83 2.00 1.86
N ILE A 274 11.34 0.86 2.31
CA ILE A 274 10.65 -0.01 3.26
C ILE A 274 10.47 0.69 4.60
N LEU A 275 11.48 1.44 5.06
CA LEU A 275 11.38 2.25 6.28
C LEU A 275 10.35 3.39 6.15
N VAL A 276 10.24 4.02 4.98
CA VAL A 276 9.13 4.95 4.66
C VAL A 276 7.78 4.23 4.74
N GLY A 277 7.71 2.98 4.25
CA GLY A 277 6.55 2.10 4.40
C GLY A 277 6.20 1.83 5.88
N ALA A 278 7.19 1.59 6.73
CA ALA A 278 7.00 1.43 8.17
C ALA A 278 6.33 2.67 8.79
N ALA A 279 6.85 3.87 8.48
CA ALA A 279 6.28 5.15 8.94
C ALA A 279 4.87 5.42 8.40
N PHE A 280 4.56 4.89 7.21
CA PHE A 280 3.20 4.94 6.67
C PHE A 280 2.24 4.05 7.47
N PHE A 281 2.65 2.82 7.83
CA PHE A 281 1.82 1.91 8.63
C PHE A 281 1.57 2.41 10.05
N ASP A 282 2.59 2.96 10.72
CA ASP A 282 2.46 3.67 12.01
C ASP A 282 1.40 4.78 11.92
N LYS A 283 1.53 5.70 10.94
CA LYS A 283 0.55 6.78 10.79
C LYS A 283 -0.87 6.26 10.52
N LEU A 284 -1.00 5.16 9.76
CA LEU A 284 -2.29 4.54 9.46
C LEU A 284 -2.92 3.87 10.68
N ASP A 285 -2.16 3.16 11.51
CA ASP A 285 -2.69 2.45 12.67
C ASP A 285 -3.26 3.43 13.70
N GLY A 286 -2.58 4.55 13.96
CA GLY A 286 -3.02 5.56 14.90
C GLY A 286 -4.22 6.34 14.36
N ALA A 287 -4.27 6.57 13.04
CA ALA A 287 -5.45 7.15 12.40
C ALA A 287 -6.66 6.22 12.46
N LEU A 288 -6.45 4.92 12.23
CA LEU A 288 -7.50 3.92 12.24
C LEU A 288 -8.02 3.69 13.67
N ALA A 289 -7.14 3.59 14.66
CA ALA A 289 -7.51 3.43 16.06
C ALA A 289 -8.36 4.61 16.58
N ARG A 290 -8.05 5.85 16.16
CA ARG A 290 -8.89 7.03 16.44
C ARG A 290 -10.23 6.93 15.74
N LYS A 291 -10.26 6.59 14.44
CA LYS A 291 -11.49 6.51 13.64
C LYS A 291 -12.45 5.43 14.15
N LEU A 292 -11.91 4.33 14.66
CA LEU A 292 -12.67 3.22 15.24
C LEU A 292 -13.11 3.47 16.70
N GLY A 293 -12.82 4.65 17.26
CA GLY A 293 -13.20 5.01 18.63
C GLY A 293 -12.49 4.17 19.71
N LEU A 294 -11.36 3.52 19.36
CA LEU A 294 -10.59 2.70 20.29
C LEU A 294 -9.79 3.56 21.28
N ILE A 295 -9.44 4.77 20.84
CA ILE A 295 -8.77 5.82 21.61
C ILE A 295 -9.84 6.84 21.99
N GLN A 296 -10.09 7.00 23.30
CA GLN A 296 -10.95 8.10 23.77
C GLN A 296 -10.29 9.43 23.42
N PRO A 297 -11.06 10.48 23.03
CA PRO A 297 -10.49 11.82 22.97
C PRO A 297 -9.82 12.11 24.31
N PRO A 298 -8.63 12.75 24.32
CA PRO A 298 -7.91 13.01 25.55
C PRO A 298 -8.79 13.84 26.46
N ASP A 299 -9.40 13.18 27.45
CA ASP A 299 -10.07 13.84 28.54
C ASP A 299 -8.94 14.49 29.36
N PRO A 300 -8.87 15.83 29.42
CA PRO A 300 -7.77 16.54 30.07
C PRO A 300 -7.65 16.21 31.56
N GLN A 301 -8.64 15.52 32.15
CA GLN A 301 -8.64 15.09 33.55
C GLN A 301 -8.32 13.59 33.74
N LYS A 302 -8.21 12.79 32.67
CA LYS A 302 -8.09 11.33 32.77
C LYS A 302 -6.69 10.87 32.36
N ARG A 303 -6.01 10.12 33.24
CA ARG A 303 -4.70 9.49 32.96
C ARG A 303 -4.79 8.66 31.67
N ARG A 304 -3.79 8.80 30.78
CA ARG A 304 -3.61 7.89 29.64
C ARG A 304 -3.39 6.50 30.22
N ASN A 305 -4.41 5.65 30.15
CA ASN A 305 -4.28 4.26 30.55
C ASN A 305 -3.39 3.55 29.54
N ILE A 306 -2.36 2.85 30.02
CA ILE A 306 -1.52 2.00 29.19
C ILE A 306 -2.41 0.90 28.61
N THR A 307 -2.57 0.89 27.29
CA THR A 307 -3.32 -0.13 26.57
C THR A 307 -2.35 -1.13 25.95
N THR A 308 -2.80 -2.37 25.76
CA THR A 308 -2.01 -3.38 25.06
C THR A 308 -1.62 -2.94 23.64
N GLY A 309 -2.52 -2.25 22.94
CA GLY A 309 -2.23 -1.66 21.64
C GLY A 309 -1.16 -0.57 21.70
N GLY A 310 -1.18 0.28 22.74
CA GLY A 310 -0.15 1.30 22.92
C GLY A 310 1.23 0.72 23.25
N ILE A 311 1.31 -0.37 24.02
CA ILE A 311 2.59 -1.06 24.25
C ILE A 311 3.10 -1.69 22.95
N LEU A 312 2.21 -2.30 22.17
CA LEU A 312 2.57 -2.90 20.88
C LEU A 312 3.11 -1.85 19.90
N ASP A 313 2.49 -0.66 19.89
CA ASP A 313 2.92 0.52 19.14
C ASP A 313 4.33 0.95 19.53
N ASP A 314 4.58 1.18 20.83
CA ASP A 314 5.89 1.55 21.34
C ASP A 314 6.97 0.50 21.02
N ILE A 315 6.65 -0.80 21.09
CA ILE A 315 7.59 -1.89 20.73
C ILE A 315 7.90 -1.86 19.23
N SER A 316 6.85 -1.70 18.40
CA SER A 316 6.98 -1.66 16.95
C SER A 316 7.83 -0.48 16.49
N ASP A 317 7.56 0.72 17.03
CA ASP A 317 8.35 1.92 16.81
C ASP A 317 9.79 1.78 17.30
N GLY A 318 10.00 1.07 18.40
CA GLY A 318 11.34 0.72 18.88
C GLY A 318 12.13 -0.10 17.85
N VAL A 319 11.51 -1.11 17.25
CA VAL A 319 12.14 -1.94 16.20
C VAL A 319 12.37 -1.12 14.93
N SER A 320 11.33 -0.47 14.41
CA SER A 320 11.37 0.19 13.11
C SER A 320 12.15 1.49 13.11
N PHE A 321 12.03 2.33 14.14
CA PHE A 321 12.56 3.70 14.09
C PHE A 321 13.73 3.94 15.03
N CYS A 322 13.99 3.05 15.99
CA CYS A 322 15.16 3.16 16.86
C CYS A 322 16.24 2.16 16.47
N LEU A 323 15.88 0.87 16.38
CA LEU A 323 16.84 -0.20 16.15
C LEU A 323 17.22 -0.33 14.67
N ALA A 324 16.25 -0.34 13.74
CA ALA A 324 16.56 -0.53 12.32
C ALA A 324 17.51 0.56 11.76
N PRO A 325 17.32 1.87 11.99
CA PRO A 325 18.26 2.89 11.51
C PRO A 325 19.66 2.73 12.08
N ALA A 326 19.77 2.36 13.37
CA ALA A 326 21.06 2.12 14.02
C ALA A 326 21.80 0.91 13.43
N ILE A 327 21.09 -0.19 13.18
CA ILE A 327 21.68 -1.38 12.57
C ILE A 327 22.05 -1.12 11.11
N ILE A 328 21.19 -0.47 10.34
CA ILE A 328 21.47 -0.12 8.94
C ILE A 328 22.70 0.78 8.86
N PHE A 329 22.82 1.78 9.75
CA PHE A 329 24.01 2.62 9.85
C PHE A 329 25.27 1.81 10.12
N TYR A 330 25.22 0.88 11.08
CA TYR A 330 26.35 0.00 11.39
C TYR A 330 26.76 -0.84 10.17
N ILE A 331 25.80 -1.51 9.52
CA ILE A 331 26.05 -2.34 8.33
C ILE A 331 26.69 -1.53 7.20
N LEU A 332 26.24 -0.29 7.01
CA LEU A 332 26.76 0.60 5.97
C LEU A 332 28.20 1.04 6.29
N MET A 333 28.47 1.45 7.53
CA MET A 333 29.81 1.93 7.92
C MET A 333 30.85 0.81 7.97
N ASP A 334 30.48 -0.38 8.43
CA ASP A 334 31.36 -1.56 8.51
C ASP A 334 31.94 -1.98 7.13
N ARG A 335 31.27 -1.60 6.04
CA ARG A 335 31.68 -1.93 4.67
C ARG A 335 32.64 -0.93 4.04
N ILE A 336 32.87 0.21 4.68
CA ILE A 336 33.67 1.27 4.08
C ILE A 336 35.11 1.12 4.60
N ASP A 337 35.94 0.50 3.77
CA ASP A 337 37.37 0.37 4.04
C ASP A 337 38.09 1.65 3.61
N HIS A 338 38.06 2.67 4.48
CA HIS A 338 38.73 3.95 4.24
C HIS A 338 39.54 4.39 5.48
N PRO A 339 40.82 4.80 5.34
CA PRO A 339 41.68 5.15 6.47
C PRO A 339 41.11 6.28 7.35
N GLY A 340 40.44 7.25 6.74
CA GLY A 340 39.72 8.32 7.43
C GLY A 340 38.57 7.87 8.35
N MET A 341 38.10 6.60 8.24
CA MET A 341 37.04 6.05 9.08
C MET A 341 37.58 5.34 10.34
N GLN A 342 38.87 4.99 10.38
CA GLN A 342 39.46 4.18 11.46
C GLN A 342 39.31 4.80 12.87
N MET A 343 39.16 6.12 12.95
CA MET A 343 38.99 6.82 14.23
C MET A 343 37.52 7.07 14.61
N LEU A 344 36.56 6.76 13.73
CA LEU A 344 35.15 7.06 13.95
C LEU A 344 34.47 5.87 14.65
N PRO A 345 33.95 6.04 15.89
CA PRO A 345 33.35 4.94 16.64
C PRO A 345 31.90 4.70 16.19
N TYR A 346 31.71 4.27 14.94
CA TYR A 346 30.38 4.13 14.32
C TYR A 346 29.47 3.16 15.09
N GLY A 347 30.03 2.11 15.72
CA GLY A 347 29.27 1.21 16.60
C GLY A 347 28.69 1.91 17.83
N LEU A 348 29.47 2.78 18.50
CA LEU A 348 28.96 3.56 19.63
C LEU A 348 27.91 4.57 19.20
N ILE A 349 28.08 5.20 18.04
CA ILE A 349 27.11 6.14 17.47
C ILE A 349 25.77 5.45 17.22
N ALA A 350 25.79 4.24 16.64
CA ALA A 350 24.60 3.42 16.43
C ALA A 350 23.89 3.09 17.76
N ILE A 351 24.64 2.65 18.77
CA ILE A 351 24.10 2.32 20.10
C ILE A 351 23.48 3.56 20.76
N ILE A 352 24.16 4.70 20.72
CA ILE A 352 23.67 5.97 21.29
C ILE A 352 22.34 6.34 20.65
N TYR A 353 22.22 6.24 19.32
CA TYR A 353 20.97 6.53 18.62
C TYR A 353 19.83 5.58 19.06
N ALA A 354 20.09 4.27 19.07
CA ALA A 354 19.08 3.28 19.45
C ALA A 354 18.58 3.49 20.90
N VAL A 355 19.51 3.69 21.84
CA VAL A 355 19.17 3.93 23.25
C VAL A 355 18.42 5.25 23.42
N ALA A 356 18.85 6.32 22.73
CA ALA A 356 18.18 7.62 22.77
C ALA A 356 16.75 7.55 22.24
N GLY A 357 16.51 6.78 21.17
CA GLY A 357 15.18 6.54 20.61
C GLY A 357 14.27 5.78 21.56
N ILE A 358 14.74 4.67 22.13
CA ILE A 358 13.96 3.87 23.12
C ILE A 358 13.65 4.71 24.37
N THR A 359 14.63 5.47 24.86
CA THR A 359 14.43 6.37 26.02
C THR A 359 13.35 7.40 25.72
N ARG A 360 13.33 7.93 24.49
CA ARG A 360 12.31 8.88 24.04
C ARG A 360 10.91 8.26 23.95
N LEU A 361 10.78 6.99 23.55
CA LEU A 361 9.50 6.27 23.54
C LEU A 361 8.99 6.07 24.97
N ILE A 362 9.84 5.57 25.87
CA ILE A 362 9.49 5.38 27.29
C ILE A 362 9.04 6.70 27.94
N ALA A 363 9.80 7.78 27.72
CA ALA A 363 9.46 9.10 28.25
C ALA A 363 8.13 9.64 27.69
N PHE A 364 7.79 9.31 26.45
CA PHE A 364 6.50 9.69 25.85
C PHE A 364 5.33 8.95 26.49
N THR A 365 5.49 7.66 26.73
CA THR A 365 4.46 6.80 27.32
C THR A 365 4.18 7.18 28.78
N LEU A 366 5.18 7.70 29.47
CA LEU A 366 5.09 8.20 30.85
C LEU A 366 4.70 9.69 30.96
N ASP A 367 4.63 10.45 29.86
CA ASP A 367 4.37 11.89 29.90
C ASP A 367 2.92 12.19 30.35
N THR A 368 2.79 12.83 31.51
CA THR A 368 1.50 13.19 32.11
C THR A 368 0.93 14.52 31.61
N ASN A 369 1.70 15.33 30.85
CA ASN A 369 1.29 16.65 30.36
C ASN A 369 1.43 16.76 28.83
N PRO A 370 0.63 16.03 28.03
CA PRO A 370 0.68 16.10 26.58
C PRO A 370 0.14 17.46 26.09
N THR A 371 0.90 18.15 25.23
CA THR A 371 0.44 19.36 24.56
C THR A 371 -0.35 18.99 23.30
N PRO A 372 -1.66 19.27 23.21
CA PRO A 372 -2.47 18.82 22.07
C PRO A 372 -1.93 19.42 20.76
N GLY A 373 -1.54 18.55 19.83
CA GLY A 373 -1.12 18.95 18.49
C GLY A 373 0.35 19.26 18.27
N PHE A 374 1.18 19.14 19.31
CA PHE A 374 2.63 19.29 19.20
C PHE A 374 3.33 18.07 19.80
N PHE A 375 4.39 17.60 19.16
CA PHE A 375 5.34 16.66 19.73
C PHE A 375 6.43 17.43 20.47
N LYS A 376 6.80 16.97 21.67
CA LYS A 376 7.99 17.45 22.38
C LYS A 376 9.22 16.71 21.82
N GLY A 377 10.16 17.42 21.22
CA GLY A 377 11.24 16.82 20.43
C GLY A 377 10.76 16.26 19.09
N ILE A 378 11.69 15.87 18.22
CA ILE A 378 11.37 15.24 16.93
C ILE A 378 10.76 13.85 17.17
N PRO A 379 9.67 13.47 16.47
CA PRO A 379 9.13 12.11 16.58
C PRO A 379 10.11 11.08 16.03
N THR A 380 10.10 9.87 16.62
CA THR A 380 10.97 8.74 16.25
C THR A 380 10.90 8.37 14.75
N PRO A 381 9.71 8.23 14.11
CA PRO A 381 9.64 8.02 12.66
C PRO A 381 10.31 9.12 11.85
N GLY A 382 10.11 10.39 12.26
CA GLY A 382 10.69 11.54 11.56
C GLY A 382 12.22 11.58 11.66
N ALA A 383 12.76 11.24 12.81
CA ALA A 383 14.20 11.16 13.00
C ALA A 383 14.82 9.95 12.29
N ALA A 384 14.14 8.80 12.27
CA ALA A 384 14.57 7.62 11.51
C ALA A 384 14.73 7.94 10.03
N LEU A 385 13.69 8.48 9.40
CA LEU A 385 13.73 8.85 7.99
C LEU A 385 14.77 9.95 7.69
N LEU A 386 14.98 10.89 8.61
CA LEU A 386 16.00 11.92 8.43
C LEU A 386 17.42 11.33 8.42
N VAL A 387 17.73 10.43 9.35
CA VAL A 387 19.09 9.87 9.44
C VAL A 387 19.37 8.84 8.35
N THR A 388 18.36 8.09 7.91
CA THR A 388 18.56 7.05 6.89
C THR A 388 18.57 7.57 5.47
N ALA A 389 17.96 8.72 5.17
CA ALA A 389 17.95 9.29 3.82
C ALA A 389 19.37 9.46 3.22
N PRO A 390 20.37 10.02 3.94
CA PRO A 390 21.71 10.18 3.42
C PRO A 390 22.54 8.89 3.31
N PHE A 391 22.04 7.76 3.80
CA PHE A 391 22.72 6.46 3.62
C PHE A 391 22.77 6.05 2.15
N ILE A 392 21.76 6.44 1.36
CA ILE A 392 21.72 6.22 -0.08
C ILE A 392 22.91 6.92 -0.76
N MET A 393 23.23 8.14 -0.35
CA MET A 393 24.32 8.93 -0.92
C MET A 393 25.69 8.37 -0.51
N VAL A 394 25.83 7.86 0.70
CA VAL A 394 27.05 7.14 1.13
C VAL A 394 27.28 5.93 0.23
N GLU A 395 26.25 5.12 -0.02
CA GLU A 395 26.37 3.92 -0.85
C GLU A 395 26.67 4.27 -2.32
N GLN A 396 26.00 5.28 -2.87
CA GLN A 396 26.30 5.79 -4.22
C GLN A 396 27.74 6.33 -4.33
N ALA A 397 28.19 7.09 -3.33
CA ALA A 397 29.56 7.61 -3.29
C ALA A 397 30.60 6.50 -3.14
N ARG A 398 30.27 5.42 -2.42
CA ARG A 398 31.12 4.23 -2.28
C ARG A 398 31.26 3.49 -3.60
N LEU A 399 30.13 3.22 -4.27
CA LEU A 399 30.10 2.51 -5.56
C LEU A 399 30.79 3.29 -6.69
N SER A 400 30.73 4.62 -6.64
CA SER A 400 31.37 5.51 -7.63
C SER A 400 32.79 5.93 -7.25
N GLU A 401 33.36 5.40 -6.15
CA GLU A 401 34.67 5.80 -5.61
C GLU A 401 34.85 7.33 -5.51
N SER A 402 33.77 8.04 -5.17
CA SER A 402 33.72 9.49 -5.17
C SER A 402 34.50 10.07 -3.98
N SER A 403 35.22 11.18 -4.23
CA SER A 403 35.87 11.97 -3.17
C SER A 403 34.89 12.54 -2.14
N SER A 404 33.59 12.58 -2.47
CA SER A 404 32.52 13.02 -1.56
C SER A 404 32.15 11.99 -0.48
N LEU A 405 32.66 10.74 -0.54
CA LEU A 405 32.33 9.66 0.39
C LEU A 405 32.52 10.07 1.86
N LEU A 406 33.67 10.65 2.19
CA LEU A 406 33.97 11.08 3.56
C LEU A 406 33.00 12.15 4.07
N ILE A 407 32.59 13.08 3.20
CA ILE A 407 31.64 14.14 3.55
C ILE A 407 30.32 13.52 3.97
N TRP A 408 29.82 12.55 3.20
CA TRP A 408 28.57 11.85 3.50
C TRP A 408 28.68 10.98 4.76
N VAL A 409 29.80 10.30 4.98
CA VAL A 409 30.05 9.51 6.20
C VAL A 409 30.01 10.38 7.45
N TYR A 410 30.74 11.51 7.45
CA TYR A 410 30.76 12.42 8.60
C TYR A 410 29.41 13.09 8.80
N LEU A 411 28.71 13.46 7.72
CA LEU A 411 27.36 14.00 7.79
C LEU A 411 26.39 13.00 8.42
N CYS A 412 26.38 11.73 7.96
CA CYS A 412 25.52 10.69 8.51
C CYS A 412 25.79 10.45 10.00
N SER A 413 27.07 10.34 10.36
CA SER A 413 27.50 10.15 11.75
C SER A 413 27.08 11.32 12.65
N GLY A 414 27.27 12.55 12.17
CA GLY A 414 26.80 13.75 12.86
C GLY A 414 25.28 13.80 12.99
N MET A 415 24.55 13.41 11.94
CA MET A 415 23.09 13.37 11.93
C MET A 415 22.52 12.32 12.90
N MET A 416 23.16 11.16 13.04
CA MET A 416 22.80 10.15 14.05
C MET A 416 22.85 10.76 15.46
N ILE A 417 23.95 11.40 15.82
CA ILE A 417 24.10 12.04 17.14
C ILE A 417 23.12 13.21 17.30
N PHE A 418 22.99 14.06 16.28
CA PHE A 418 22.11 15.21 16.30
C PHE A 418 20.64 14.81 16.47
N CYS A 419 20.16 13.80 15.75
CA CYS A 419 18.80 13.28 15.91
C CYS A 419 18.59 12.61 17.27
N ALA A 420 19.57 11.86 17.78
CA ALA A 420 19.51 11.27 19.12
C ALA A 420 19.31 12.34 20.21
N LEU A 421 20.00 13.49 20.07
CA LEU A 421 19.82 14.65 20.94
C LEU A 421 18.45 15.31 20.72
N LEU A 422 18.07 15.61 19.47
CA LEU A 422 16.80 16.27 19.15
C LEU A 422 15.57 15.48 19.62
N MET A 423 15.62 14.15 19.58
CA MET A 423 14.55 13.29 20.10
C MET A 423 14.29 13.60 21.58
N ASN A 424 15.35 13.82 22.36
CA ASN A 424 15.31 13.99 23.82
C ASN A 424 15.25 15.46 24.29
N ILE A 425 15.29 16.44 23.37
CA ILE A 425 15.11 17.86 23.70
C ILE A 425 13.60 18.20 23.69
N TYR A 426 12.95 17.98 24.84
CA TYR A 426 11.51 18.21 25.00
C TYR A 426 11.06 19.69 24.93
N LYS A 427 12.02 20.64 24.91
CA LYS A 427 11.73 22.07 24.77
C LYS A 427 11.28 22.46 23.36
N ILE A 428 11.73 21.73 22.33
CA ILE A 428 11.38 22.00 20.93
C ILE A 428 10.04 21.36 20.64
N ARG A 429 9.12 22.12 20.02
CA ARG A 429 7.76 21.64 19.71
C ARG A 429 7.61 21.44 18.21
N TYR A 430 7.47 20.19 17.79
CA TYR A 430 7.24 19.83 16.39
C TYR A 430 5.74 19.75 16.10
N ILE A 431 5.32 20.33 14.98
CA ILE A 431 3.94 20.20 14.49
C ILE A 431 3.74 18.78 13.99
N HIS A 432 2.56 18.20 14.25
CA HIS A 432 2.19 16.93 13.65
C HIS A 432 2.18 17.08 12.12
N ALA A 433 3.03 16.33 11.41
CA ALA A 433 3.14 16.41 9.95
C ALA A 433 1.76 16.21 9.26
N GLY A 434 0.92 15.31 9.81
CA GLY A 434 -0.44 15.11 9.33
C GLY A 434 -1.34 16.34 9.45
N ARG A 435 -1.17 17.18 10.49
CA ARG A 435 -1.94 18.42 10.65
C ARG A 435 -1.52 19.49 9.64
N TYR A 436 -0.21 19.63 9.42
CA TYR A 436 0.34 20.55 8.42
C TYR A 436 -0.17 20.24 7.01
N PHE A 437 -0.20 18.96 6.62
CA PHE A 437 -0.76 18.53 5.34
C PHE A 437 -2.27 18.66 5.24
N ASN A 438 -3.00 18.53 6.34
CA ASN A 438 -4.44 18.75 6.33
C ASN A 438 -4.80 20.24 6.20
N GLN A 439 -3.96 21.13 6.73
CA GLN A 439 -4.10 22.58 6.56
C GLN A 439 -3.77 23.02 5.13
N ASN A 440 -2.76 22.41 4.50
CA ASN A 440 -2.33 22.69 3.13
C ASN A 440 -2.29 21.40 2.27
N PRO A 441 -3.45 20.91 1.80
CA PRO A 441 -3.55 19.64 1.08
C PRO A 441 -2.80 19.63 -0.26
N TRP A 442 -2.65 20.80 -0.90
CA TRP A 442 -1.87 20.92 -2.14
C TRP A 442 -0.40 20.59 -1.93
N MET A 443 0.20 21.09 -0.86
CA MET A 443 1.59 20.81 -0.52
C MET A 443 1.79 19.33 -0.17
N GLY A 444 0.85 18.71 0.55
CA GLY A 444 0.90 17.26 0.82
C GLY A 444 0.88 16.43 -0.46
N ARG A 445 0.00 16.77 -1.40
CA ARG A 445 -0.06 16.13 -2.73
C ARG A 445 1.22 16.34 -3.53
N ALA A 446 1.74 17.56 -3.54
CA ALA A 446 2.99 17.90 -4.22
C ALA A 446 4.17 17.11 -3.64
N THR A 447 4.30 17.04 -2.32
CA THR A 447 5.33 16.24 -1.65
C THR A 447 5.21 14.76 -1.97
N THR A 448 4.01 14.18 -1.90
CA THR A 448 3.82 12.77 -2.27
C THR A 448 4.15 12.51 -3.74
N LEU A 449 3.79 13.42 -4.63
CA LEU A 449 4.07 13.28 -6.06
C LEU A 449 5.57 13.39 -6.34
N ILE A 450 6.26 14.34 -5.71
CA ILE A 450 7.73 14.47 -5.79
C ILE A 450 8.41 13.19 -5.31
N LEU A 451 8.04 12.68 -4.13
CA LEU A 451 8.65 11.45 -3.61
C LEU A 451 8.39 10.24 -4.52
N VAL A 452 7.19 10.10 -5.10
CA VAL A 452 6.88 9.00 -6.02
C VAL A 452 7.62 9.12 -7.35
N VAL A 453 7.70 10.31 -7.92
CA VAL A 453 8.41 10.53 -9.20
C VAL A 453 9.90 10.25 -9.05
N PHE A 454 10.50 10.71 -7.95
CA PHE A 454 11.93 10.52 -7.70
C PHE A 454 12.27 9.17 -7.09
N ALA A 455 11.30 8.39 -6.59
CA ALA A 455 11.51 7.08 -5.94
C ALA A 455 12.25 6.05 -6.80
N PHE A 456 12.33 6.24 -8.12
CA PHE A 456 13.02 5.33 -9.03
C PHE A 456 14.24 5.98 -9.68
N THR A 457 14.75 7.07 -9.10
CA THR A 457 15.88 7.85 -9.63
C THR A 457 17.03 7.89 -8.64
N ASP A 458 18.26 8.05 -9.14
CA ASP A 458 19.46 8.18 -8.29
C ASP A 458 19.41 9.42 -7.38
N PHE A 459 18.59 10.42 -7.72
CA PHE A 459 18.42 11.64 -6.93
C PHE A 459 17.50 11.47 -5.73
N PHE A 460 16.85 10.31 -5.56
CA PHE A 460 15.87 10.08 -4.51
C PHE A 460 16.38 10.42 -3.10
N GLY A 461 17.60 9.97 -2.77
CA GLY A 461 18.19 10.20 -1.45
C GLY A 461 18.37 11.69 -1.13
N TYR A 462 18.80 12.49 -2.11
CA TYR A 462 18.94 13.94 -1.96
C TYR A 462 17.59 14.61 -1.70
N VAL A 463 16.58 14.27 -2.48
CA VAL A 463 15.22 14.82 -2.36
C VAL A 463 14.63 14.45 -1.00
N ALA A 464 14.76 13.19 -0.60
CA ALA A 464 14.30 12.69 0.69
C ALA A 464 14.99 13.39 1.86
N PHE A 465 16.32 13.55 1.79
CA PHE A 465 17.10 14.22 2.83
C PHE A 465 16.72 15.70 2.98
N ILE A 466 16.66 16.46 1.88
CA ILE A 466 16.28 17.89 1.90
C ILE A 466 14.88 18.04 2.50
N TYR A 467 13.95 17.18 2.11
CA TYR A 467 12.58 17.20 2.61
C TYR A 467 12.53 16.92 4.13
N MET A 468 13.22 15.89 4.61
CA MET A 468 13.26 15.55 6.03
C MET A 468 14.01 16.60 6.86
N LEU A 469 15.03 17.24 6.28
CA LEU A 469 15.76 18.34 6.91
C LEU A 469 14.86 19.58 7.03
N GLY A 470 14.05 19.87 6.01
CA GLY A 470 12.98 20.88 6.09
C GLY A 470 11.99 20.59 7.23
N TYR A 471 11.60 19.32 7.41
CA TYR A 471 10.76 18.91 8.54
C TYR A 471 11.46 19.13 9.90
N ALA A 472 12.74 18.77 10.01
CA ALA A 472 13.53 18.94 11.23
C ALA A 472 13.71 20.41 11.64
N ILE A 473 13.82 21.33 10.67
CA ILE A 473 13.99 22.78 10.88
C ILE A 473 12.64 23.50 11.02
N SER A 474 11.52 22.87 10.65
CA SER A 474 10.18 23.47 10.69
C SER A 474 9.79 24.19 11.99
N PRO A 475 10.17 23.74 13.20
CA PRO A 475 9.83 24.46 14.44
C PRO A 475 10.47 25.84 14.54
N ILE A 476 11.65 26.03 13.94
CA ILE A 476 12.40 27.29 13.95
C ILE A 476 11.77 28.27 12.95
N LEU A 477 11.39 27.77 11.76
CA LEU A 477 10.80 28.58 10.69
C LEU A 477 9.38 29.04 11.00
N ILE A 478 8.58 28.19 11.65
CA ILE A 478 7.15 28.46 11.96
C ILE A 478 7.00 29.06 13.39
N GLY A 479 8.11 29.25 14.09
CA GLY A 479 8.24 29.37 15.55
C GLY A 479 7.69 30.62 16.24
N LYS A 480 6.91 31.49 15.59
CA LYS A 480 6.20 32.59 16.29
C LYS A 480 4.70 32.64 16.06
N ASN A 481 4.23 32.55 14.81
CA ASN A 481 2.80 32.76 14.52
C ASN A 481 1.90 31.53 14.80
N SER A 482 2.42 30.31 14.69
CA SER A 482 1.59 29.09 14.86
C SER A 482 1.26 28.74 16.32
N GLN A 483 2.12 29.14 17.27
CA GLN A 483 1.89 28.91 18.69
C GLN A 483 0.78 29.80 19.26
N GLU A 484 0.57 30.99 18.70
CA GLU A 484 -0.54 31.88 19.05
C GLU A 484 -1.87 31.40 18.45
N VAL A 485 -1.87 31.00 17.16
CA VAL A 485 -3.06 30.47 16.48
C VAL A 485 -3.54 29.17 17.14
N SER A 486 -2.64 28.26 17.51
CA SER A 486 -3.04 27.01 18.18
C SER A 486 -3.51 27.22 19.63
N LYS A 487 -3.02 28.26 20.33
CA LYS A 487 -3.55 28.68 21.64
C LYS A 487 -4.94 29.32 21.51
N GLN A 488 -5.23 30.01 20.41
CA GLN A 488 -6.57 30.56 20.12
C GLN A 488 -7.58 29.46 19.73
N GLU A 489 -7.20 28.49 18.89
CA GLU A 489 -8.09 27.38 18.51
C GLU A 489 -8.43 26.45 19.69
N SER A 490 -7.47 26.18 20.57
CA SER A 490 -7.71 25.40 21.81
C SER A 490 -8.54 26.16 22.85
N ARG A 491 -8.56 27.50 22.83
CA ARG A 491 -9.52 28.30 23.62
C ARG A 491 -10.93 28.27 23.02
N ASN A 492 -11.06 28.30 21.70
CA ASN A 492 -12.36 28.31 21.03
C ASN A 492 -13.08 26.94 21.08
N THR A 493 -12.34 25.84 21.21
CA THR A 493 -12.91 24.49 21.36
C THR A 493 -13.34 24.14 22.79
N VAL A 494 -13.01 24.98 23.78
CA VAL A 494 -13.47 24.85 25.18
C VAL A 494 -14.74 25.69 25.43
N HIS A 495 -15.10 26.58 24.51
CA HIS A 495 -16.27 27.46 24.60
C HIS A 495 -17.41 27.10 23.63
N ASN A 496 -17.24 26.07 22.79
CA ASN A 496 -18.29 25.42 21.99
C ASN A 496 -18.40 23.96 22.42
#